data_AF-A0A414FHJ1-F1
#
_entry.id   AF-A0A414FHJ1-F1
#
_cell.length_a   1.000
_cell.length_b   1.000
_cell.length_c   1.000
_cell.angle_alpha   90.00
_cell.angle_beta   90.00
_cell.angle_gamma   90.00
#
_symmetry.space_group_name_H-M   'P 1'
#
loop_
_entity.id
_entity.type
_entity.pdbx_description
1 polymer ?
#
loop_
_entity_poly.entity_id
_entity_poly.type
_entity_poly.pdbx_seq_one_letter_code
_entity_poly.pdbx_strand_id
1 'polypeptide(L)'
;MSLRLQEVIRLKERITRDESRLDEIINILLERDTSEKSKETDDLILELNSTGIRIERDKVSLAKLKAPSELTDEDRENLPPPGTSEKFNIKY
;
A
#
# COMPACT_ATOMS: atom_id res chain seq x y z
N MET A 1 2.51 13.96 -21.19
CA MET A 1 2.04 12.99 -20.17
C MET A 1 1.05 13.71 -19.27
N SER A 2 -0.14 13.15 -18.98
CA SER A 2 -1.07 13.76 -18.01
C SER A 2 -0.56 13.56 -16.58
N LEU A 3 -0.81 14.53 -15.68
CA LEU A 3 -0.49 14.41 -14.24
C LEU A 3 -1.10 13.14 -13.62
N ARG A 4 -2.32 12.76 -14.05
CA ARG A 4 -2.97 11.51 -13.64
C ARG A 4 -2.16 10.28 -14.03
N LEU A 5 -1.63 10.26 -15.25
CA LEU A 5 -0.85 9.13 -15.75
C LEU A 5 0.50 9.01 -15.02
N GLN A 6 1.14 10.15 -14.73
CA GLN A 6 2.37 10.18 -13.94
C GLN A 6 2.15 9.64 -12.53
N GLU A 7 1.05 10.04 -11.87
CA GLU A 7 0.75 9.55 -10.52
C GLU A 7 0.41 8.06 -10.52
N VAL A 8 -0.31 7.56 -11.53
CA VAL A 8 -0.57 6.12 -11.68
C VAL A 8 0.73 5.33 -11.82
N ILE A 9 1.68 5.80 -12.64
CA ILE A 9 2.98 5.14 -12.81
C ILE A 9 3.74 5.16 -11.48
N ARG A 10 3.81 6.32 -10.82
CA ARG A 10 4.50 6.50 -9.54
C ARG A 10 3.96 5.56 -8.45
N LEU A 11 2.64 5.44 -8.35
CA LEU A 11 2.00 4.56 -7.37
C LEU A 11 2.30 3.08 -7.68
N LYS A 12 2.21 2.66 -8.94
CA LYS A 12 2.54 1.28 -9.33
C LYS A 12 3.99 0.92 -9.02
N GLU A 13 4.93 1.79 -9.38
CA GLU A 13 6.35 1.57 -9.10
C GLU A 13 6.64 1.48 -7.60
N ARG A 14 5.97 2.31 -6.78
CA ARG A 14 6.13 2.27 -5.33
C ARG A 14 5.52 1.00 -4.73
N ILE A 15 4.32 0.60 -5.15
CA ILE A 15 3.68 -0.65 -4.71
C ILE A 15 4.58 -1.84 -5.03
N THR A 16 5.07 -1.98 -6.27
CA THR A 16 5.92 -3.12 -6.65
C THR A 16 7.22 -3.16 -5.85
N ARG A 17 7.83 -2.00 -5.59
CA ARG A 17 9.04 -1.92 -4.76
C ARG A 17 8.76 -2.32 -3.32
N ASP A 18 7.66 -1.83 -2.77
CA ASP A 18 7.28 -2.09 -1.39
C ASP A 18 6.88 -3.57 -1.19
N GLU A 19 6.17 -4.17 -2.14
CA GLU A 19 5.85 -5.61 -2.15
C GLU A 19 7.14 -6.44 -2.17
N SER A 20 8.10 -6.10 -3.04
CA SER A 20 9.41 -6.78 -3.08
C SER A 20 10.14 -6.65 -1.74
N ARG A 21 10.07 -5.47 -1.09
CA ARG A 21 10.69 -5.24 0.21
C ARG A 21 10.02 -6.03 1.33
N LEU A 22 8.69 -6.20 1.30
CA LEU A 22 7.99 -7.06 2.25
C LEU A 22 8.47 -8.50 2.13
N ASP A 23 8.58 -9.03 0.90
CA ASP A 23 9.04 -10.40 0.67
C ASP A 23 10.47 -10.60 1.19
N GLU A 24 11.36 -9.63 0.98
CA GLU A 24 12.71 -9.65 1.57
C GLU A 24 12.68 -9.70 3.09
N ILE A 25 11.91 -8.82 3.74
CA ILE A 25 11.82 -8.77 5.20
C ILE A 25 11.26 -10.08 5.75
N ILE A 26 10.22 -10.64 5.11
CA ILE A 26 9.63 -11.93 5.49
C ILE A 26 10.68 -13.04 5.39
N ASN A 27 11.43 -13.12 4.30
CA ASN A 27 12.49 -14.12 4.14
C ASN A 27 13.56 -14.00 5.23
N ILE A 28 14.00 -12.78 5.54
CA ILE A 28 14.96 -12.53 6.62
C ILE A 28 14.39 -13.00 7.97
N LEU A 29 13.13 -12.69 8.25
CA LEU A 29 12.47 -13.07 9.52
C LEU A 29 12.24 -14.59 9.63
N LEU A 30 12.01 -15.28 8.51
CA LEU A 30 11.84 -16.74 8.47
C LEU A 30 13.15 -17.49 8.70
N GLU A 31 14.27 -16.98 8.18
CA GLU A 31 15.59 -17.60 8.33
C GLU A 31 16.23 -17.33 9.70
N ARG A 32 15.71 -16.35 10.44
CA ARG A 32 16.30 -15.88 11.69
C ARG A 32 15.73 -16.62 12.90
N ASP A 33 16.61 -16.97 13.84
CA ASP A 33 16.16 -17.39 15.17
C ASP A 33 15.60 -16.18 15.92
N THR A 34 14.28 -16.18 16.10
CA THR A 34 13.52 -15.12 16.78
C THR A 34 13.27 -15.43 18.25
N SER A 35 13.86 -16.51 18.79
CA SER A 35 13.72 -16.88 20.20
C SER A 35 14.39 -15.89 21.14
N GLU A 36 15.47 -15.24 20.69
CA GLU A 36 16.14 -14.17 21.42
C GLU A 36 15.66 -12.78 20.98
N LYS A 37 15.55 -11.87 21.94
CA LYS A 37 15.20 -10.47 21.65
C LYS A 37 16.35 -9.81 20.89
N SER A 38 16.06 -9.35 19.69
CA SER A 38 17.00 -8.60 18.85
C SER A 38 16.34 -7.31 18.38
N LYS A 39 17.02 -6.19 18.63
CA LYS A 39 16.59 -4.88 18.14
C LYS A 39 16.41 -4.88 16.62
N GLU A 40 17.27 -5.59 15.90
CA GLU A 40 17.19 -5.68 14.44
C GLU A 40 15.95 -6.44 13.98
N THR A 41 15.51 -7.46 14.74
CA THR A 41 14.24 -8.16 14.48
C THR A 41 13.05 -7.23 14.74
N ASP A 42 13.08 -6.47 15.83
CA ASP A 42 12.04 -5.48 16.14
C ASP A 42 11.95 -4.39 15.05
N ASP A 43 13.11 -3.89 14.60
CA ASP A 43 13.21 -2.88 13.52
C ASP A 43 12.64 -3.44 12.20
N LEU A 44 12.91 -4.71 11.86
CA LEU A 44 12.34 -5.38 10.69
C LEU A 44 10.82 -5.54 10.78
N ILE A 45 10.28 -5.88 11.96
CA ILE A 45 8.83 -5.98 12.17
C ILE A 45 8.16 -4.61 12.01
N LEU A 46 8.79 -3.55 12.53
CA LEU A 46 8.29 -2.18 12.34
C LEU A 46 8.32 -1.77 10.86
N GLU A 47 9.39 -2.11 10.15
CA GLU A 47 9.50 -1.86 8.70
C GLU A 47 8.42 -2.62 7.93
N LEU A 48 8.20 -3.90 8.25
CA LEU A 48 7.16 -4.75 7.65
C LEU A 48 5.78 -4.10 7.78
N ASN A 49 5.41 -3.70 9.00
CA ASN A 49 4.11 -3.09 9.28
C ASN A 49 3.93 -1.76 8.55
N SER A 50 4.93 -0.88 8.62
CA SER A 50 4.84 0.43 7.97
C SER A 50 4.79 0.34 6.44
N THR A 51 5.50 -0.64 5.86
CA THR A 51 5.49 -0.90 4.42
C THR A 51 4.15 -1.50 3.97
N GLY A 52 3.57 -2.42 4.75
CA GLY A 52 2.24 -2.96 4.48
C GLY A 52 1.15 -1.88 4.46
N ILE A 53 1.12 -1.01 5.47
CA ILE A 53 0.19 0.13 5.54
C ILE A 53 0.35 1.06 4.32
N ARG A 54 1.59 1.29 3.87
CA ARG A 54 1.87 2.11 2.69
C ARG A 54 1.32 1.50 1.41
N ILE A 55 1.50 0.19 1.22
CA ILE A 55 0.96 -0.55 0.06
C ILE A 55 -0.56 -0.47 0.04
N GLU A 56 -1.24 -0.75 1.15
CA GLU A 56 -2.71 -0.67 1.23
C GLU A 56 -3.22 0.72 0.84
N ARG A 57 -2.60 1.77 1.39
CA ARG A 57 -2.93 3.17 1.08
C ARG A 57 -2.73 3.49 -0.41
N ASP A 58 -1.67 2.97 -1.00
CA ASP A 58 -1.33 3.21 -2.39
C ASP A 58 -2.25 2.46 -3.34
N LYS A 59 -2.65 1.22 -3.01
CA LYS A 59 -3.67 0.46 -3.74
C LYS A 59 -5.00 1.19 -3.75
N VAL A 60 -5.44 1.72 -2.60
CA VAL A 60 -6.65 2.56 -2.50
C VAL A 60 -6.51 3.82 -3.38
N SER A 61 -5.36 4.49 -3.33
CA SER A 61 -5.12 5.71 -4.12
C SER A 61 -5.09 5.43 -5.62
N LEU A 62 -4.50 4.30 -6.02
CA LEU A 62 -4.46 3.84 -7.40
C LEU A 62 -5.87 3.49 -7.91
N ALA A 63 -6.67 2.79 -7.12
CA ALA A 63 -8.07 2.47 -7.46
C ALA A 63 -8.91 3.74 -7.66
N LYS A 64 -8.74 4.76 -6.79
CA LYS A 64 -9.42 6.07 -6.93
C LYS A 64 -9.02 6.82 -8.21
N LEU A 65 -7.83 6.58 -8.75
CA LEU A 65 -7.35 7.20 -9.99
C LEU A 65 -7.77 6.44 -11.25
N LYS A 66 -8.30 5.21 -11.15
CA LYS A 66 -8.84 4.46 -12.29
C LYS A 66 -10.23 4.97 -12.65
N ALA A 67 -10.57 4.93 -13.95
CA ALA A 67 -11.95 5.22 -14.33
C ALA A 67 -12.86 4.08 -13.82
N PRO A 68 -14.15 4.33 -13.55
CA PRO A 68 -15.07 3.27 -13.11
C PRO A 68 -15.13 2.07 -14.08
N SER A 69 -14.91 2.32 -15.37
CA SER A 69 -14.83 1.30 -16.43
C SER A 69 -13.54 0.48 -16.41
N GLU A 70 -12.52 0.91 -15.67
CA GLU A 70 -11.19 0.30 -15.58
C GLU A 70 -10.94 -0.38 -14.22
N LEU A 71 -11.92 -0.35 -13.31
CA LEU A 71 -11.83 -0.99 -11.99
C LEU A 71 -11.97 -2.50 -12.13
N THR A 72 -10.96 -3.23 -11.66
CA THR A 72 -11.03 -4.68 -11.45
C THR A 72 -11.79 -5.00 -10.17
N ASP A 73 -12.14 -6.26 -9.95
CA ASP A 73 -12.79 -6.69 -8.70
C ASP A 73 -11.87 -6.46 -7.50
N GLU A 74 -10.56 -6.70 -7.64
CA GLU A 74 -9.55 -6.34 -6.62
C GLU A 74 -9.52 -4.84 -6.33
N ASP A 75 -9.64 -3.97 -7.35
CA ASP A 75 -9.68 -2.53 -7.11
C ASP A 75 -10.94 -2.12 -6.31
N ARG A 76 -12.07 -2.80 -6.53
CA ARG A 76 -13.33 -2.53 -5.82
C ARG A 76 -13.25 -2.95 -4.35
N GLU A 77 -12.55 -4.03 -4.04
CA GLU A 77 -12.28 -4.45 -2.66
C GLU A 77 -11.37 -3.45 -1.93
N ASN A 78 -10.44 -2.82 -2.65
CA ASN A 78 -9.57 -1.78 -2.10
C ASN A 78 -10.26 -0.41 -1.98
N LEU A 79 -11.45 -0.22 -2.56
CA LEU A 79 -12.19 1.03 -2.41
C LEU A 79 -12.99 1.04 -1.09
N PRO A 80 -13.08 2.20 -0.43
CA PRO A 80 -13.92 2.32 0.75
C PRO A 80 -15.40 2.06 0.39
N PRO A 81 -16.20 1.49 1.31
CA PRO A 81 -17.59 1.12 1.02
C PRO A 81 -18.40 2.30 0.46
N PRO A 82 -19.33 2.04 -0.48
CA PRO A 82 -20.21 3.08 -1.00
C PRO A 82 -21.02 3.69 0.15
N GLY A 83 -20.70 4.94 0.51
CA GLY A 83 -21.33 5.65 1.64
C GLY A 83 -20.34 6.33 2.58
N THR A 84 -19.08 5.90 2.63
CA THR A 84 -18.00 6.62 3.35
C THR A 84 -17.31 7.60 2.40
N SER A 85 -18.10 8.47 1.75
CA SER A 85 -17.54 9.71 1.24
C SER A 85 -17.22 10.54 2.48
N GLU A 86 -15.94 10.63 2.83
CA GLU A 86 -15.45 11.69 3.70
C GLU A 86 -15.83 12.99 3.01
N LYS A 87 -17.03 13.48 3.35
CA LYS A 87 -17.65 14.65 2.76
C LYS A 87 -16.61 15.75 2.84
N PHE A 88 -16.09 16.16 1.68
CA PHE A 88 -15.34 17.40 1.54
C PHE A 88 -16.24 18.52 2.07
N ASN A 89 -16.07 18.83 3.34
CA ASN A 89 -16.84 19.84 4.06
C ASN A 89 -16.16 21.18 3.78
N ILE A 90 -16.13 21.58 2.50
CA ILE A 90 -15.72 22.92 2.11
C ILE A 90 -16.96 23.79 2.27
N LYS A 91 -17.06 24.48 3.40
CA LYS A 91 -17.99 25.60 3.57
C LYS A 91 -17.38 26.81 2.84
N TYR A 92 -18.09 27.33 1.85
CA TYR A 92 -17.88 28.67 1.30
C TYR A 92 -18.30 29.74 2.32
#